data_AF-M1BRW9-F1
#
_entry.id   AF-M1BRW9-F1
#
_cell.length_a   1.000
_cell.length_b   1.000
_cell.length_c   1.000
_cell.angle_alpha   90.00
_cell.angle_beta   90.00
_cell.angle_gamma   90.00
#
_symmetry.space_group_name_H-M   'P 1'
#
loop_
_entity.id
_entity.type
_entity.pdbx_description
1 polymer ?
#
loop_
_entity_poly.entity_id
_entity_poly.type
_entity_poly.pdbx_seq_one_letter_code
_entity_poly.pdbx_strand_id
1 'polypeptide(L)'
;MRHEGSVWYDGYPLNLYYEHHAALAPLLQFHLNNFGDPFTQHPTDFHSKDFEVAVLDWFAQLWEIEKDEYWGYITSGGTEGNLHGLLVGLSMKGHAGLQKDAKMCYENARYLKDRLHKAEISAMLNELSNIVVFERPCDDKFIRRWQLSCTRDTAHVVVMPGTTKEIIDNFFKDLMQEREKWCGITLAPCLADDIASQNCLCSYHNMHH
;
A
#
# COMPACT_ATOMS: atom_id res chain seq x y z
N MET A 1 -9.53 -21.79 31.48
CA MET A 1 -8.41 -22.69 31.09
C MET A 1 -7.73 -22.06 29.89
N ARG A 2 -6.43 -21.79 29.98
CA ARG A 2 -5.64 -21.26 28.86
C ARG A 2 -5.55 -22.36 27.77
N HIS A 3 -5.96 -22.06 26.55
CA HIS A 3 -5.59 -22.86 25.40
C HIS A 3 -4.24 -22.37 24.89
N GLU A 4 -3.17 -23.05 25.32
CA GLU A 4 -1.90 -23.06 24.61
C GLU A 4 -2.10 -23.83 23.29
N GLY A 5 -1.94 -23.13 22.18
CA GLY A 5 -2.13 -23.67 20.84
C GLY A 5 -1.80 -22.60 19.81
N SER A 6 -0.55 -22.16 19.76
CA SER A 6 -0.01 -21.38 18.65
C SER A 6 0.03 -22.26 17.40
N VAL A 7 -1.10 -22.37 16.71
CA VAL A 7 -1.13 -22.86 15.33
C VAL A 7 -0.67 -21.69 14.48
N TRP A 8 0.51 -21.83 13.89
CA TRP A 8 1.08 -20.86 12.95
C TRP A 8 0.14 -20.70 11.76
N TYR A 9 -0.68 -19.65 11.78
CA TYR A 9 -1.46 -19.23 10.62
C TYR A 9 -0.53 -18.47 9.68
N ASP A 10 -0.29 -19.04 8.50
CA ASP A 10 0.51 -18.44 7.43
C ASP A 10 -0.27 -17.27 6.83
N GLY A 11 -0.06 -16.07 7.37
CA GLY A 11 -0.34 -14.80 6.69
C GLY A 11 -1.79 -14.30 6.63
N TYR A 12 -2.81 -15.05 7.07
CA TYR A 12 -4.19 -14.52 7.14
C TYR A 12 -4.53 -14.04 8.56
N PRO A 13 -4.70 -12.73 8.79
CA PRO A 13 -5.15 -12.21 10.07
C PRO A 13 -6.63 -12.58 10.26
N LEU A 14 -6.89 -13.67 10.97
CA LEU A 14 -8.23 -14.02 11.46
C LEU A 14 -8.34 -13.55 12.91
N ASN A 15 -9.36 -12.74 13.21
CA ASN A 15 -9.73 -12.49 14.59
C ASN A 15 -10.44 -13.73 15.14
N LEU A 16 -9.68 -14.61 15.78
CA LEU A 16 -10.20 -15.80 16.46
C LEU A 16 -10.58 -15.52 17.93
N TYR A 17 -10.44 -14.28 18.39
CA TYR A 17 -10.73 -13.88 19.76
C TYR A 17 -12.22 -13.53 19.92
N TYR A 18 -13.01 -14.52 20.35
CA TYR A 18 -14.47 -14.45 20.46
C TYR A 18 -14.96 -14.37 21.92
N GLU A 19 -14.68 -13.26 22.61
CA GLU A 19 -15.14 -13.06 24.00
C GLU A 19 -16.62 -12.73 24.13
N HIS A 20 -17.24 -12.17 23.08
CA HIS A 20 -18.61 -11.63 23.15
C HIS A 20 -19.71 -12.65 22.85
N HIS A 21 -19.37 -13.92 22.54
CA HIS A 21 -20.35 -14.92 22.12
C HIS A 21 -21.47 -15.13 23.15
N ALA A 22 -21.14 -15.13 24.45
CA ALA A 22 -22.13 -15.33 25.52
C ALA A 22 -23.10 -14.14 25.62
N ALA A 23 -22.61 -12.92 25.38
CA ALA A 23 -23.43 -11.71 25.39
C ALA A 23 -24.33 -11.59 24.15
N LEU A 24 -23.84 -12.07 22.99
CA LEU A 24 -24.55 -11.97 21.71
C LEU A 24 -25.40 -13.21 21.38
N ALA A 25 -25.20 -14.34 22.07
CA ALA A 25 -25.92 -15.59 21.83
C ALA A 25 -27.46 -15.45 21.81
N PRO A 26 -28.11 -14.63 22.66
CA PRO A 26 -29.56 -14.44 22.59
C PRO A 26 -30.05 -13.89 21.24
N LEU A 27 -29.21 -13.14 20.52
CA LEU A 27 -29.57 -12.56 19.22
C LEU A 27 -29.71 -13.63 18.12
N LEU A 28 -29.12 -14.82 18.30
CA LEU A 28 -29.23 -15.93 17.36
C LEU A 28 -30.66 -16.49 17.25
N GLN A 29 -31.56 -16.09 18.15
CA GLN A 29 -32.99 -16.44 18.10
C GLN A 29 -33.78 -15.59 17.10
N PHE A 30 -33.19 -14.51 16.59
CA PHE A 30 -33.84 -13.57 15.67
C PHE A 30 -33.16 -13.62 14.31
N HIS A 31 -33.97 -13.48 13.26
CA HIS A 31 -33.47 -13.33 11.90
C HIS A 31 -33.24 -11.84 11.60
N LEU A 32 -32.12 -11.30 12.11
CA LEU A 32 -31.70 -9.93 11.80
C LEU A 32 -31.28 -9.83 10.34
N ASN A 33 -31.81 -8.84 9.62
CA ASN A 33 -31.49 -8.63 8.21
C ASN A 33 -31.30 -7.14 7.90
N ASN A 34 -30.07 -6.72 7.61
CA ASN A 34 -29.74 -5.36 7.19
C ASN A 34 -29.94 -5.20 5.69
N PHE A 35 -31.17 -5.39 5.21
CA PHE A 35 -31.44 -5.25 3.78
C PHE A 35 -31.52 -3.78 3.35
N GLY A 36 -31.03 -3.45 2.16
CA GLY A 36 -31.17 -2.11 1.56
C GLY A 36 -30.45 -0.98 2.28
N ASP A 37 -30.94 0.25 2.07
CA ASP A 37 -30.45 1.56 2.53
C ASP A 37 -30.12 1.69 4.04
N PRO A 38 -28.89 1.63 4.60
CA PRO A 38 -28.67 1.84 6.05
C PRO A 38 -29.05 3.25 6.55
N PHE A 39 -29.08 4.27 5.68
CA PHE A 39 -29.46 5.65 6.01
C PHE A 39 -30.95 5.94 5.84
N THR A 40 -31.73 4.97 5.35
CA THR A 40 -33.17 5.14 5.09
C THR A 40 -34.03 4.53 6.18
N GLN A 41 -35.19 5.14 6.46
CA GLN A 41 -36.15 4.58 7.41
C GLN A 41 -36.65 3.22 6.93
N HIS A 42 -36.62 2.23 7.82
CA HIS A 42 -36.91 0.86 7.46
C HIS A 42 -38.38 0.47 7.68
N PRO A 43 -38.95 -0.41 6.82
CA PRO A 43 -40.33 -0.86 6.97
C PRO A 43 -40.56 -1.78 8.18
N THR A 44 -39.51 -2.37 8.73
CA THR A 44 -39.57 -3.36 9.83
C THR A 44 -38.40 -3.16 10.79
N ASP A 45 -38.61 -3.51 12.07
CA ASP A 45 -37.62 -3.25 13.14
C ASP A 45 -36.57 -4.36 13.31
N PHE A 46 -36.55 -5.39 12.46
CA PHE A 46 -35.67 -6.57 12.60
C PHE A 46 -34.31 -6.40 11.91
N HIS A 47 -33.54 -5.38 12.29
CA HIS A 47 -32.23 -5.06 11.73
C HIS A 47 -31.26 -4.51 12.78
N SER A 48 -30.00 -4.36 12.39
CA SER A 48 -28.92 -3.74 13.18
C SER A 48 -28.22 -2.58 12.44
N LYS A 49 -28.92 -1.93 11.50
CA LYS A 49 -28.40 -0.77 10.73
C LYS A 49 -27.79 0.34 11.58
N ASP A 50 -28.31 0.62 12.77
CA ASP A 50 -27.71 1.64 13.64
C ASP A 50 -26.25 1.31 14.00
N PHE A 51 -25.93 0.02 14.19
CA PHE A 51 -24.56 -0.44 14.38
C PHE A 51 -23.75 -0.33 13.08
N GLU A 52 -24.37 -0.59 11.94
CA GLU A 52 -23.74 -0.44 10.63
C GLU A 52 -23.31 1.00 10.39
N VAL A 53 -24.23 1.96 10.57
CA VAL A 53 -23.98 3.40 10.48
C VAL A 53 -22.94 3.84 11.50
N ALA A 54 -22.97 3.32 12.73
CA ALA A 54 -21.94 3.65 13.73
C ALA A 54 -20.52 3.23 13.32
N VAL A 55 -20.36 2.09 12.64
CA VAL A 55 -19.06 1.68 12.09
C VAL A 55 -18.66 2.59 10.93
N LEU A 56 -19.60 2.96 10.06
CA LEU A 56 -19.34 3.89 8.97
C LEU A 56 -18.95 5.29 9.49
N ASP A 57 -19.64 5.81 10.50
CA ASP A 57 -19.31 7.06 11.19
C ASP A 57 -17.89 7.04 11.76
N TRP A 58 -17.49 5.93 12.39
CA TRP A 58 -16.13 5.79 12.94
C TRP A 58 -15.06 5.90 11.85
N PHE A 59 -15.29 5.26 10.71
CA PHE A 59 -14.41 5.35 9.56
C PHE A 59 -14.42 6.74 8.90
N ALA A 60 -15.58 7.36 8.75
CA ALA A 60 -15.72 8.72 8.22
C ALA A 60 -14.92 9.72 9.07
N GLN A 61 -14.98 9.60 10.39
CA GLN A 61 -14.17 10.40 11.31
C GLN A 61 -12.67 10.18 11.12
N LEU A 62 -12.22 8.93 10.90
CA LEU A 62 -10.82 8.61 10.65
C LEU A 62 -10.29 9.26 9.37
N TRP A 63 -11.15 9.42 8.36
CA TRP A 63 -10.81 10.03 7.07
C TRP A 63 -11.21 11.50 6.95
N GLU A 64 -11.64 12.13 8.04
CA GLU A 64 -12.06 13.54 8.09
C GLU A 64 -13.16 13.88 7.06
N ILE A 65 -14.08 12.93 6.80
CA ILE A 65 -15.24 13.14 5.92
C ILE A 65 -16.37 13.74 6.75
N GLU A 66 -17.01 14.81 6.25
CA GLU A 66 -18.12 15.45 6.94
C GLU A 66 -19.32 14.50 7.09
N LYS A 67 -20.07 14.70 8.18
CA LYS A 67 -21.31 13.97 8.41
C LYS A 67 -22.27 14.29 7.26
N ASP A 68 -22.84 13.24 6.67
CA ASP A 68 -23.72 13.27 5.48
C ASP A 68 -23.01 13.37 4.11
N GLU A 69 -21.68 13.41 4.05
CA GLU A 69 -20.92 13.37 2.78
C GLU A 69 -20.41 11.98 2.38
N TYR A 70 -20.88 10.94 3.08
CA TYR A 70 -20.48 9.56 2.79
C TYR A 70 -21.70 8.63 2.67
N TRP A 71 -21.52 7.56 1.92
CA TRP A 71 -22.48 6.47 1.80
C TRP A 71 -21.73 5.14 1.75
N GLY A 72 -22.28 4.11 2.38
CA GLY A 72 -21.69 2.79 2.40
C GLY A 72 -22.53 1.81 3.21
N TYR A 73 -22.05 0.59 3.29
CA TYR A 73 -22.63 -0.48 4.10
C TYR A 73 -21.51 -1.42 4.56
N ILE A 74 -21.78 -2.22 5.59
CA ILE A 74 -20.81 -3.21 6.08
C ILE A 74 -20.97 -4.50 5.31
N THR A 75 -19.88 -4.96 4.69
CA THR A 75 -19.89 -6.20 3.91
C THR A 75 -19.93 -7.42 4.82
N SER A 76 -20.50 -8.52 4.31
CA SER A 76 -20.59 -9.81 5.01
C SER A 76 -19.23 -10.44 5.33
N GLY A 77 -18.16 -9.95 4.72
CA GLY A 77 -16.79 -10.35 4.98
C GLY A 77 -15.79 -9.76 4.00
N GLY A 78 -14.52 -10.09 4.20
CA GLY A 78 -13.42 -9.56 3.37
C GLY A 78 -13.54 -9.92 1.88
N THR A 79 -14.11 -11.09 1.54
CA THR A 79 -14.32 -11.48 0.14
C THR A 79 -15.28 -10.53 -0.58
N GLU A 80 -16.43 -10.24 0.02
CA GLU A 80 -17.39 -9.29 -0.55
C GLU A 80 -16.76 -7.89 -0.62
N GLY A 81 -16.04 -7.46 0.43
CA GLY A 81 -15.33 -6.18 0.42
C GLY A 81 -14.33 -6.05 -0.72
N ASN A 82 -13.51 -7.07 -0.96
CA ASN A 82 -12.54 -7.07 -2.05
C ASN A 82 -13.22 -7.06 -3.42
N LEU A 83 -14.28 -7.86 -3.61
CA LEU A 83 -15.04 -7.88 -4.85
C LEU A 83 -15.74 -6.54 -5.11
N HIS A 84 -16.30 -5.93 -4.07
CA HIS A 84 -16.92 -4.62 -4.16
C HIS A 84 -15.89 -3.54 -4.53
N GLY A 85 -14.71 -3.54 -3.90
CA GLY A 85 -13.63 -2.61 -4.23
C GLY A 85 -13.13 -2.77 -5.68
N LEU A 86 -12.99 -4.01 -6.16
CA LEU A 86 -12.67 -4.28 -7.57
C LEU A 86 -13.76 -3.79 -8.51
N LEU A 87 -15.03 -4.02 -8.18
CA LEU A 87 -16.18 -3.56 -8.95
C LEU A 87 -16.20 -2.04 -9.05
N VAL A 88 -16.08 -1.33 -7.93
CA VAL A 88 -16.05 0.14 -7.89
C VAL A 88 -14.87 0.67 -8.72
N GLY A 89 -13.68 0.10 -8.56
CA GLY A 89 -12.51 0.48 -9.35
C GLY A 89 -12.73 0.29 -10.85
N LEU A 90 -13.33 -0.83 -11.26
CA LEU A 90 -13.66 -1.10 -12.65
C LEU A 90 -14.77 -0.17 -13.18
N SER A 91 -15.82 0.09 -12.39
CA SER A 91 -16.92 0.98 -12.77
C SER A 91 -16.47 2.43 -12.95
N MET A 92 -15.55 2.91 -12.10
CA MET A 92 -15.06 4.29 -12.16
C MET A 92 -14.05 4.50 -13.30
N LYS A 93 -13.13 3.55 -13.52
CA LYS A 93 -12.01 3.73 -14.47
C LYS A 93 -12.23 3.02 -15.80
N GLY A 94 -12.98 1.92 -15.80
CA GLY A 94 -13.07 1.00 -16.92
C GLY A 94 -11.72 0.36 -17.29
N HIS A 95 -11.73 -0.52 -18.28
CA HIS A 95 -10.50 -1.15 -18.78
C HIS A 95 -9.49 -0.11 -19.31
N ALA A 96 -9.96 0.92 -20.03
CA ALA A 96 -9.10 1.95 -20.58
C ALA A 96 -8.41 2.80 -19.50
N GLY A 97 -9.11 3.16 -18.42
CA GLY A 97 -8.52 3.91 -17.30
C GLY A 97 -7.49 3.07 -16.55
N LEU A 98 -7.78 1.79 -16.29
CA LEU A 98 -6.82 0.87 -15.66
C LEU A 98 -5.57 0.65 -16.53
N GLN A 99 -5.75 0.53 -17.86
CA GLN A 99 -4.63 0.44 -18.79
C GLN A 99 -3.78 1.71 -18.79
N LYS A 100 -4.42 2.89 -18.75
CA LYS A 100 -3.74 4.18 -18.64
C LYS A 100 -2.93 4.26 -17.34
N ASP A 101 -3.50 3.84 -16.22
CA ASP A 101 -2.83 3.81 -14.92
C ASP A 101 -1.61 2.90 -14.94
N ALA A 102 -1.73 1.69 -15.48
CA ALA A 102 -0.61 0.75 -15.61
C ALA A 102 0.51 1.35 -16.48
N LYS A 103 0.15 1.93 -17.63
CA LYS A 103 1.12 2.61 -18.52
C LYS A 103 1.84 3.75 -17.80
N MET A 104 1.11 4.58 -17.05
CA MET A 104 1.69 5.66 -16.27
C MET A 104 2.66 5.16 -15.20
N CYS A 105 2.34 4.05 -14.51
CA CYS A 105 3.24 3.45 -13.53
C CYS A 105 4.56 3.01 -14.19
N TYR A 106 4.52 2.37 -15.36
CA TYR A 106 5.73 1.95 -16.08
C TYR A 106 6.56 3.14 -16.56
N GLU A 107 5.92 4.16 -17.13
CA GLU A 107 6.60 5.37 -17.59
C GLU A 107 7.28 6.12 -16.44
N ASN A 108 6.60 6.24 -15.30
CA ASN A 108 7.12 6.91 -14.12
C ASN A 108 8.21 6.09 -13.42
N ALA A 109 8.11 4.75 -13.39
CA ALA A 109 9.18 3.89 -12.89
C ALA A 109 10.44 4.01 -13.74
N ARG A 110 10.30 4.02 -15.08
CA ARG A 110 11.43 4.25 -15.98
C ARG A 110 12.04 5.64 -15.77
N TYR A 111 11.19 6.66 -15.64
CA TYR A 111 11.62 8.02 -15.35
C TYR A 111 12.46 8.11 -14.05
N LEU A 112 12.00 7.47 -12.97
CA LEU A 112 12.75 7.41 -11.71
C LEU A 112 14.10 6.68 -11.89
N LYS A 113 14.11 5.51 -12.55
CA LYS A 113 15.36 4.77 -12.84
C LYS A 113 16.35 5.64 -13.62
N ASP A 114 15.90 6.27 -14.70
CA ASP A 114 16.75 7.11 -15.56
C ASP A 114 17.33 8.30 -14.77
N ARG A 115 16.56 8.86 -13.84
CA ARG A 115 17.02 9.93 -12.95
C ARG A 115 18.09 9.47 -11.98
N LEU A 116 17.94 8.30 -11.38
CA LEU A 116 18.93 7.70 -10.49
C LEU A 116 20.22 7.37 -11.25
N HIS A 117 20.13 6.74 -12.42
CA HIS A 117 21.28 6.42 -13.27
C HIS A 117 22.05 7.67 -13.71
N LYS A 118 21.36 8.76 -14.07
CA LYS A 118 22.00 10.04 -14.43
C LYS A 118 22.78 10.68 -13.27
N ALA A 119 22.48 10.31 -12.02
CA ALA A 119 23.21 10.75 -10.83
C ALA A 119 24.20 9.69 -10.33
N GLU A 120 24.56 8.71 -11.18
CA GLU A 120 25.50 7.63 -10.86
C GLU A 120 25.05 6.76 -9.67
N ILE A 121 23.74 6.64 -9.47
CA ILE A 121 23.16 5.77 -8.44
C ILE A 121 22.80 4.43 -9.07
N SER A 122 23.32 3.36 -8.47
CA SER A 122 22.98 1.99 -8.85
C SER A 122 21.48 1.74 -8.67
N ALA A 123 20.80 1.39 -9.76
CA ALA A 123 19.36 1.14 -9.77
C ALA A 123 18.95 0.13 -10.83
N MET A 124 17.94 -0.68 -10.54
CA MET A 124 17.36 -1.68 -11.43
C MET A 124 15.86 -1.47 -11.55
N LEU A 125 15.36 -1.75 -12.75
CA LEU A 125 13.94 -1.86 -13.07
C LEU A 125 13.79 -3.00 -14.08
N ASN A 126 12.92 -3.97 -13.77
CA ASN A 126 12.53 -4.98 -14.75
C ASN A 126 11.57 -4.37 -15.78
N GLU A 127 11.61 -4.86 -17.02
CA GLU A 127 10.92 -4.24 -18.18
C GLU A 127 9.42 -4.01 -17.97
N LEU A 128 8.75 -4.96 -17.32
CA LEU A 128 7.31 -4.94 -17.06
C LEU A 128 6.98 -4.75 -15.58
N SER A 129 7.89 -4.13 -14.81
CA SER A 129 7.68 -3.84 -13.40
C SER A 129 7.49 -2.35 -13.17
N ASN A 130 6.77 -2.01 -12.10
CA ASN A 130 6.66 -0.68 -11.53
C ASN A 130 7.48 -0.51 -10.25
N ILE A 131 8.32 -1.49 -9.90
CA ILE A 131 9.16 -1.47 -8.71
C ILE A 131 10.59 -1.11 -9.12
N VAL A 132 11.07 0.03 -8.64
CA VAL A 132 12.47 0.45 -8.83
C VAL A 132 13.25 0.06 -7.60
N VAL A 133 14.32 -0.72 -7.81
CA VAL A 133 15.25 -1.13 -6.75
C VAL A 133 16.51 -0.30 -6.89
N PHE A 134 16.98 0.30 -5.80
CA PHE A 134 18.17 1.15 -5.80
C PHE A 134 18.95 1.03 -4.48
N GLU A 135 20.08 1.71 -4.39
CA GLU A 135 20.89 1.72 -3.17
C GLU A 135 20.09 2.15 -1.94
N ARG A 136 20.29 1.45 -0.82
CA ARG A 136 19.62 1.80 0.43
C ARG A 136 20.13 3.15 0.95
N PRO A 137 19.24 4.11 1.25
CA PRO A 137 19.63 5.34 1.95
C PRO A 137 20.20 5.04 3.34
N CYS A 138 21.23 5.79 3.76
CA CYS A 138 21.91 5.57 5.05
C CYS A 138 21.14 6.11 6.27
N ASP A 139 20.09 6.92 6.07
CA ASP A 139 19.31 7.52 7.16
C ASP A 139 17.93 6.88 7.30
N ASP A 140 17.67 6.33 8.47
CA ASP A 140 16.38 5.76 8.84
C ASP A 140 15.26 6.79 8.88
N LYS A 141 15.54 8.08 9.14
CA LYS A 141 14.52 9.14 9.09
C LYS A 141 14.03 9.35 7.66
N PHE A 142 14.93 9.34 6.69
CA PHE A 142 14.59 9.42 5.27
C PHE A 142 13.75 8.21 4.84
N ILE A 143 14.19 6.99 5.21
CA ILE A 143 13.47 5.74 4.93
C ILE A 143 12.04 5.80 5.47
N ARG A 144 11.85 6.25 6.72
CA ARG A 144 10.52 6.36 7.34
C ARG A 144 9.65 7.44 6.70
N ARG A 145 10.23 8.60 6.37
CA ARG A 145 9.52 9.72 5.74
C ARG A 145 8.95 9.33 4.38
N TRP A 146 9.73 8.60 3.58
CA TRP A 146 9.33 8.13 2.25
C TRP A 146 8.78 6.69 2.23
N GLN A 147 8.58 6.08 3.41
CA GLN A 147 8.04 4.73 3.59
C GLN A 147 8.72 3.67 2.70
N LEU A 148 10.04 3.76 2.57
CA LEU A 148 10.80 2.87 1.70
C LEU A 148 10.84 1.44 2.28
N SER A 149 10.62 0.45 1.42
CA SER A 149 10.84 -0.94 1.76
C SER A 149 12.31 -1.29 1.52
N CYS A 150 13.03 -1.67 2.56
CA CYS A 150 14.47 -1.93 2.47
C CYS A 150 14.78 -3.40 2.79
N THR A 151 15.58 -4.02 1.91
CA THR A 151 16.05 -5.39 2.05
C THR A 151 17.56 -5.39 1.86
N ARG A 152 18.32 -5.78 2.89
CA ARG A 152 19.80 -5.69 2.91
C ARG A 152 20.26 -4.26 2.54
N ASP A 153 21.08 -4.13 1.50
CA ASP A 153 21.68 -2.90 1.00
C ASP A 153 20.87 -2.23 -0.12
N THR A 154 19.63 -2.71 -0.35
CA THR A 154 18.71 -2.14 -1.36
C THR A 154 17.45 -1.54 -0.74
N ALA A 155 16.92 -0.53 -1.41
CA ALA A 155 15.60 0.03 -1.18
C ALA A 155 14.71 -0.15 -2.41
N HIS A 156 13.41 -0.36 -2.18
CA HIS A 156 12.41 -0.60 -3.20
C HIS A 156 11.39 0.54 -3.16
N VAL A 157 11.17 1.18 -4.31
CA VAL A 157 10.09 2.15 -4.52
C VAL A 157 9.07 1.53 -5.47
N VAL A 158 7.84 1.37 -4.98
CA VAL A 158 6.71 0.91 -5.78
C VAL A 158 6.03 2.14 -6.38
N VAL A 159 6.13 2.30 -7.70
CA VAL A 159 5.49 3.41 -8.41
C VAL A 159 4.03 3.07 -8.66
N MET A 160 3.14 3.81 -8.02
CA MET A 160 1.69 3.62 -8.09
C MET A 160 1.04 4.76 -8.90
N PRO A 161 -0.24 4.65 -9.29
CA PRO A 161 -0.88 5.67 -10.12
C PRO A 161 -0.88 7.09 -9.51
N GLY A 162 -0.84 7.21 -8.18
CA GLY A 162 -0.72 8.51 -7.50
C GLY A 162 0.68 9.12 -7.53
N THR A 163 1.71 8.37 -7.91
CA THR A 163 3.11 8.81 -7.92
C THR A 163 3.39 9.65 -9.17
N THR A 164 3.13 10.95 -9.10
CA THR A 164 3.38 11.89 -10.20
C THR A 164 4.88 12.16 -10.40
N LYS A 165 5.26 12.68 -11.57
CA LYS A 165 6.64 13.10 -11.83
C LYS A 165 7.13 14.16 -10.85
N GLU A 166 6.23 15.03 -10.38
CA GLU A 166 6.54 16.03 -9.36
C GLU A 166 6.90 15.39 -8.01
N ILE A 167 6.16 14.35 -7.59
CA ILE A 167 6.49 13.59 -6.38
C ILE A 167 7.84 12.88 -6.55
N ILE A 168 8.11 12.32 -7.74
CA ILE A 168 9.39 11.70 -8.06
C ILE A 168 10.52 12.73 -8.02
N ASP A 169 10.30 13.93 -8.55
CA ASP A 169 11.28 15.01 -8.56
C ASP A 169 11.57 15.52 -7.15
N ASN A 170 10.53 15.65 -6.31
CA ASN A 170 10.67 16.01 -4.89
C ASN A 170 11.41 14.93 -4.11
N PHE A 171 11.05 13.66 -4.31
CA PHE A 171 11.77 12.52 -3.73
C PHE A 171 13.25 12.54 -4.12
N PHE A 172 13.53 12.69 -5.41
CA PHE A 172 14.90 12.70 -5.92
C PHE A 172 15.70 13.89 -5.39
N LYS A 173 15.09 15.08 -5.31
CA LYS A 173 15.71 16.28 -4.74
C LYS A 173 16.09 16.06 -3.28
N ASP A 174 15.16 15.56 -2.48
CA ASP A 174 15.40 15.25 -1.06
C ASP A 174 16.48 14.17 -0.93
N LEU A 175 16.45 13.13 -1.78
CA LEU A 175 17.47 12.09 -1.80
C LEU A 175 18.86 12.68 -2.05
N MET A 176 19.01 13.59 -3.02
CA MET A 176 20.32 14.19 -3.33
C MET A 176 20.82 15.07 -2.19
N GLN A 177 19.96 15.91 -1.62
CA GLN A 177 20.32 16.79 -0.51
C GLN A 177 20.77 16.02 0.73
N GLU A 178 20.09 14.93 1.05
CA GLU A 178 20.48 14.12 2.20
C GLU A 178 21.69 13.24 1.89
N ARG A 179 21.81 12.73 0.66
CA ARG A 179 22.98 11.96 0.20
C ARG A 179 24.26 12.78 0.30
N GLU A 180 24.26 14.07 -0.01
CA GLU A 180 25.42 14.96 0.19
C GLU A 180 25.90 14.98 1.66
N LYS A 181 24.96 14.91 2.62
CA LYS A 181 25.30 14.88 4.06
C LYS A 181 25.86 13.53 4.49
N TRP A 182 25.44 12.45 3.84
CA TRP A 182 25.87 11.08 4.18
C TRP A 182 27.14 10.63 3.45
N CYS A 183 27.37 11.14 2.23
CA CYS A 183 28.48 10.74 1.35
C CYS A 183 29.87 11.24 1.77
N GLY A 184 30.03 11.74 2.99
CA GLY A 184 31.34 12.16 3.50
C GLY A 184 32.38 11.04 3.65
N ILE A 185 32.00 9.75 3.67
CA ILE A 185 32.93 8.67 4.10
C ILE A 185 32.90 7.34 3.30
N THR A 186 31.91 7.02 2.45
CA THR A 186 31.84 5.66 1.84
C THR A 186 31.69 5.65 0.32
N LEU A 187 32.55 4.88 -0.35
CA LEU A 187 32.34 4.44 -1.74
C LEU A 187 30.93 3.85 -1.89
N ALA A 188 30.27 4.10 -3.02
CA ALA A 188 28.97 3.50 -3.32
C ALA A 188 29.07 1.96 -3.19
N PRO A 189 28.17 1.31 -2.42
CA PRO A 189 28.23 -0.12 -2.20
C PRO A 189 28.05 -0.87 -3.53
N CYS A 190 28.72 -2.01 -3.67
CA CYS A 190 28.49 -2.89 -4.81
C CYS A 190 27.16 -3.61 -4.61
N LEU A 191 26.20 -3.39 -5.51
CA LEU A 191 24.88 -4.03 -5.49
C LEU A 191 24.73 -5.12 -6.57
N ALA A 192 25.82 -5.50 -7.24
CA ALA A 192 25.77 -6.40 -8.39
C ALA A 192 25.09 -7.75 -8.10
N ASP A 193 25.20 -8.26 -6.87
CA ASP A 193 24.54 -9.51 -6.46
C ASP A 193 23.02 -9.37 -6.32
N ASP A 194 22.52 -8.18 -5.93
CA ASP A 194 21.10 -7.94 -5.71
C ASP A 194 20.40 -7.37 -6.95
N ILE A 195 21.10 -6.57 -7.79
CA ILE A 195 20.51 -5.87 -8.94
C ILE A 195 21.13 -6.27 -10.30
N ALA A 196 21.98 -7.30 -10.35
CA ALA A 196 22.82 -7.69 -11.49
C ALA A 196 23.91 -6.66 -11.86
N SER A 197 25.05 -7.16 -12.34
CA SER A 197 26.23 -6.34 -12.64
C SER A 197 25.95 -5.22 -13.64
N GLN A 198 25.09 -5.45 -14.64
CA GLN A 198 24.75 -4.43 -15.65
C GLN A 198 23.98 -3.22 -15.11
N ASN A 199 23.42 -3.30 -13.90
CA ASN A 199 22.69 -2.20 -13.27
C ASN A 199 23.47 -1.55 -12.12
N CYS A 200 24.65 -2.09 -11.79
CA CYS A 200 25.49 -1.62 -10.71
C CYS A 200 26.53 -0.62 -11.26
N LEU A 201 26.47 0.61 -10.76
CA LEU A 201 27.36 1.71 -11.13
C LEU A 201 28.49 1.93 -10.09
N CYS A 202 28.87 0.88 -9.35
CA CYS A 202 29.99 0.98 -8.42
C CYS A 202 31.32 1.12 -9.18
N SER A 203 32.36 1.63 -8.53
CA SER A 203 33.67 1.88 -9.16
C SER A 203 34.29 0.65 -9.84
N TYR A 204 33.94 -0.56 -9.40
CA TYR A 204 34.42 -1.81 -9.99
C TYR A 204 33.71 -2.17 -11.31
N HIS A 205 32.39 -1.98 -11.38
CA HIS A 205 31.60 -2.34 -12.57
C HIS A 205 31.47 -1.20 -13.57
N ASN A 206 31.63 0.06 -13.14
CA ASN A 206 31.63 1.24 -14.01
C ASN A 206 32.87 1.33 -14.93
N MET A 207 33.93 0.55 -14.66
CA MET A 207 35.14 0.46 -15.51
C MET A 207 35.05 -0.59 -16.63
N HIS A 208 34.03 -1.46 -16.61
CA HIS A 208 33.90 -2.61 -17.50
C HIS A 208 32.66 -2.53 -18.42
N HIS A 209 32.03 -1.36 -18.52
CA HIS A 209 30.95 -1.03 -19.44
C HIS A 209 31.38 0.04 -20.45
#